data_AF-A0A1X7NVH4-F1
#
_entry.id   AF-A0A1X7NVH4-F1
#
_cell.length_a   1.000
_cell.length_b   1.000
_cell.length_c   1.000
_cell.angle_alpha   90.00
_cell.angle_beta   90.00
_cell.angle_gamma   90.00
#
_symmetry.space_group_name_H-M   'P 1'
#
loop_
_entity.id
_entity.type
_entity.pdbx_description
1 polymer ?
#
loop_
_entity_poly.entity_id
_entity_poly.type
_entity_poly.pdbx_seq_one_letter_code
_entity_poly.pdbx_strand_id
1 'polypeptide(L)'
;MTKLFEQAAQVDILDAAGRLIADPERAVVSRAAIVAMAQLVEHAWEICIEADLLARAVALPADAARDHAIAVQADRVRTLMAALSGETQEKNDGSSDS
;
A
#
# COMPACT_ATOMS: atom_id res chain seq x y z
N MET A 1 18.31 14.78 -17.01
CA MET A 1 17.22 14.02 -16.37
C MET A 1 17.57 12.54 -16.29
N THR A 2 18.05 11.92 -17.39
CA THR A 2 18.49 10.50 -17.46
C THR A 2 19.50 10.08 -16.38
N LYS A 3 20.53 10.91 -16.14
CA LYS A 3 21.56 10.64 -15.12
C LYS A 3 21.00 10.48 -13.69
N LEU A 4 19.91 11.16 -13.35
CA LEU A 4 19.32 11.06 -12.01
C LEU A 4 18.59 9.73 -11.82
N PHE A 5 17.91 9.24 -12.85
CA PHE A 5 17.24 7.93 -12.83
C PHE A 5 18.25 6.78 -12.80
N GLU A 6 19.35 6.90 -13.56
CA GLU A 6 20.46 5.93 -13.49
C GLU A 6 21.07 5.88 -12.09
N GLN A 7 21.24 7.04 -11.45
CA GLN A 7 21.72 7.11 -10.07
C GLN A 7 20.70 6.55 -9.08
N ALA A 8 19.41 6.81 -9.27
CA ALA A 8 18.33 6.28 -8.43
C ALA A 8 18.31 4.74 -8.47
N ALA A 9 18.53 4.14 -9.65
CA ALA A 9 18.60 2.68 -9.81
C ALA A 9 19.75 2.02 -9.04
N GLN A 10 20.76 2.79 -8.61
CA GLN A 10 21.90 2.29 -7.83
C GLN A 10 21.77 2.54 -6.32
N VAL A 11 20.70 3.20 -5.88
CA VAL A 11 20.50 3.50 -4.46
C VAL A 11 20.12 2.22 -3.70
N ASP A 12 20.78 2.00 -2.56
CA ASP A 12 20.26 1.09 -1.54
C ASP A 12 19.08 1.75 -0.83
N ILE A 13 17.87 1.40 -1.28
CA ILE A 13 16.63 2.00 -0.77
C ILE A 13 16.38 1.60 0.67
N LEU A 14 16.78 0.40 1.09
CA LEU A 14 16.53 -0.10 2.45
C LEU A 14 17.39 0.66 3.47
N ASP A 15 18.66 0.90 3.15
CA ASP A 15 19.54 1.71 4.00
C ASP A 15 19.08 3.19 4.04
N ALA A 16 18.73 3.77 2.89
CA ALA A 16 18.22 5.14 2.84
C ALA A 16 16.91 5.31 3.65
N ALA A 17 15.97 4.38 3.51
CA ALA A 17 14.71 4.37 4.27
C ALA A 17 14.97 4.14 5.76
N GLY A 18 15.87 3.22 6.12
CA GLY A 18 16.22 2.95 7.52
C GLY A 18 16.76 4.18 8.23
N ARG A 19 17.64 4.95 7.58
CA ARG A 19 18.15 6.21 8.11
C ARG A 19 17.07 7.28 8.25
N LEU A 20 16.17 7.40 7.28
CA LEU A 20 15.06 8.34 7.32
C LEU A 20 14.06 8.01 8.44
N ILE A 21 13.76 6.73 8.65
CA ILE A 21 12.85 6.26 9.71
C ILE A 21 13.47 6.48 11.09
N ALA A 22 14.78 6.26 11.25
CA ALA A 22 15.46 6.38 12.53
C ALA A 22 15.57 7.82 13.05
N ASP A 23 15.81 8.80 12.17
CA ASP A 23 15.94 10.22 12.54
C ASP A 23 15.51 11.13 11.36
N PRO A 24 14.19 11.34 11.16
CA PRO A 24 13.66 11.99 9.95
C PRO A 24 14.06 13.45 9.83
N GLU A 25 14.25 14.17 10.94
CA GLU A 25 14.63 15.59 10.90
C GLU A 25 16.09 15.80 10.50
N ARG A 26 16.95 14.79 10.71
CA ARG A 26 18.40 14.90 10.49
C ARG A 26 18.92 13.99 9.39
N ALA A 27 18.07 13.12 8.83
CA ALA A 27 18.43 12.24 7.74
C ALA A 27 18.77 13.04 6.48
N VAL A 28 20.06 13.02 6.10
CA VAL A 28 20.50 13.57 4.82
C VAL A 28 20.29 12.51 3.75
N VAL A 29 19.30 12.73 2.89
CA VAL A 29 18.96 11.83 1.79
C VAL A 29 19.35 12.49 0.46
N SER A 30 20.02 11.73 -0.42
CA SER A 30 20.40 12.25 -1.73
C SER A 30 19.18 12.43 -2.64
N ARG A 31 19.27 13.31 -3.64
CA ARG A 31 18.19 13.48 -4.63
C ARG A 31 17.87 12.18 -5.37
N ALA A 32 18.89 11.35 -5.63
CA ALA A 32 18.71 10.03 -6.24
C ALA A 32 17.91 9.10 -5.33
N ALA A 33 18.18 9.11 -4.02
CA ALA A 33 17.45 8.30 -3.06
C ALA A 33 16.01 8.77 -2.86
N ILE A 34 15.75 10.09 -2.91
CA ILE A 34 14.38 10.62 -2.92
C ILE A 34 13.61 10.10 -4.14
N VAL A 35 14.21 10.13 -5.34
CA VAL A 35 13.57 9.61 -6.55
C VAL A 35 13.33 8.10 -6.45
N ALA A 36 14.32 7.34 -5.98
CA ALA A 36 14.18 5.89 -5.82
C ALA A 36 13.06 5.52 -4.85
N MET A 37 12.94 6.23 -3.72
CA MET A 37 11.85 6.03 -2.77
C MET A 37 10.48 6.44 -3.35
N ALA A 38 10.42 7.55 -4.10
CA ALA A 38 9.19 7.98 -4.76
C ALA A 38 8.70 6.93 -5.77
N GLN A 39 9.61 6.39 -6.60
CA GLN A 39 9.28 5.31 -7.54
C GLN A 39 8.80 4.05 -6.82
N LEU A 40 9.43 3.68 -5.71
CA LEU A 40 8.99 2.54 -4.91
C LEU A 40 7.56 2.75 -4.38
N VAL A 41 7.24 3.95 -3.89
CA VAL A 41 5.89 4.28 -3.42
C VAL A 41 4.88 4.22 -4.56
N GLU A 42 5.21 4.73 -5.74
CA GLU A 42 4.34 4.65 -6.92
C GLU A 42 4.06 3.19 -7.32
N HIS A 43 5.09 2.33 -7.39
CA HIS A 43 4.91 0.91 -7.70
C HIS A 43 4.13 0.16 -6.62
N ALA A 44 4.34 0.49 -5.35
CA ALA A 44 3.55 -0.09 -4.27
C ALA A 44 2.06 0.25 -4.41
N TRP A 45 1.74 1.49 -4.79
CA TRP A 45 0.36 1.90 -5.06
C TRP A 45 -0.24 1.21 -6.28
N GLU A 46 0.52 1.02 -7.35
CA GLU A 46 0.09 0.27 -8.54
C GLU A 46 -0.37 -1.15 -8.16
N ILE A 47 0.45 -1.88 -7.39
CA ILE A 47 0.12 -3.21 -6.88
C ILE A 47 -1.15 -3.20 -6.02
N CYS A 48 -1.28 -2.20 -5.14
CA CYS A 48 -2.44 -2.06 -4.26
C CYS A 48 -3.73 -1.82 -5.05
N ILE A 49 -3.67 -0.96 -6.08
CA ILE A 49 -4.81 -0.67 -6.96
C ILE A 49 -5.21 -1.93 -7.74
N GLU A 50 -4.25 -2.66 -8.32
CA GLU A 50 -4.54 -3.91 -9.02
C GLU A 50 -5.17 -4.95 -8.11
N ALA A 51 -4.67 -5.09 -6.88
CA ALA A 51 -5.24 -5.99 -5.88
C ALA A 51 -6.68 -5.61 -5.51
N ASP A 52 -6.98 -4.32 -5.33
CA ASP A 52 -8.35 -3.85 -5.06
C ASP A 52 -9.29 -4.10 -6.25
N LEU A 53 -8.84 -3.83 -7.47
CA LEU A 53 -9.60 -4.11 -8.69
C LEU A 53 -9.91 -5.60 -8.82
N LEU A 54 -8.93 -6.47 -8.55
CA LEU A 54 -9.14 -7.91 -8.53
C LEU A 54 -10.15 -8.31 -7.45
N ALA A 55 -10.03 -7.77 -6.23
CA ALA A 55 -10.95 -8.04 -5.13
C ALA A 55 -12.40 -7.63 -5.46
N ARG A 56 -12.59 -6.49 -6.15
CA ARG A 56 -13.90 -6.05 -6.65
C ARG A 56 -14.41 -6.96 -7.76
N ALA A 57 -13.56 -7.34 -8.71
CA ALA A 57 -13.93 -8.21 -9.82
C ALA A 57 -14.42 -9.59 -9.35
N VAL A 58 -13.73 -10.18 -8.36
CA VAL A 58 -14.16 -11.47 -7.78
C VAL A 58 -15.39 -11.34 -6.88
N ALA A 59 -15.78 -10.13 -6.48
CA ALA A 59 -17.00 -9.89 -5.71
C ALA A 59 -18.26 -9.79 -6.61
N LEU A 60 -18.12 -9.41 -7.89
CA LEU A 60 -19.22 -9.35 -8.86
C LEU A 60 -19.89 -10.72 -9.03
N PRO A 61 -21.23 -10.85 -9.02
CA PRO A 61 -21.90 -12.15 -9.01
C PRO A 61 -21.46 -13.03 -10.18
N ALA A 62 -20.72 -14.09 -9.87
CA ALA A 62 -20.29 -15.13 -10.79
C ALA A 62 -20.42 -16.46 -10.06
N ASP A 63 -21.37 -17.27 -10.54
CA ASP A 63 -21.80 -18.62 -10.14
C ASP A 63 -21.82 -19.03 -8.66
N ALA A 64 -22.74 -19.95 -8.33
CA ALA A 64 -22.89 -20.55 -6.99
C ALA A 64 -21.65 -21.32 -6.49
N ALA A 65 -20.59 -21.41 -7.32
CA ALA A 65 -19.32 -22.06 -7.04
C ALA A 65 -18.23 -21.11 -6.52
N ARG A 66 -18.58 -19.89 -6.07
CA ARG A 66 -17.60 -19.00 -5.43
C ARG A 66 -17.08 -19.65 -4.15
N ASP A 67 -15.79 -19.98 -4.18
CA ASP A 67 -15.07 -20.53 -3.04
C ASP A 67 -15.07 -19.50 -1.88
N HIS A 68 -15.43 -19.95 -0.69
CA HIS A 68 -15.38 -19.15 0.54
C HIS A 68 -13.99 -18.54 0.76
N ALA A 69 -12.93 -19.27 0.38
CA ALA A 69 -11.56 -18.77 0.46
C ALA A 69 -11.34 -17.48 -0.37
N ILE A 70 -11.92 -17.42 -1.57
CA ILE A 70 -11.82 -16.23 -2.45
C ILE A 70 -12.57 -15.06 -1.84
N ALA A 71 -13.75 -15.29 -1.25
CA ALA A 71 -14.53 -14.25 -0.61
C ALA A 71 -13.79 -13.65 0.61
N VAL A 72 -13.19 -14.49 1.46
CA VAL A 72 -12.40 -14.06 2.63
C VAL A 72 -11.18 -13.26 2.20
N GLN A 73 -10.46 -13.70 1.16
CA GLN A 73 -9.30 -12.97 0.67
C GLN A 73 -9.68 -11.60 0.06
N ALA A 74 -10.77 -11.53 -0.70
CA ALA A 74 -11.25 -10.27 -1.26
C ALA A 74 -11.71 -9.27 -0.19
N ASP A 75 -12.28 -9.76 0.91
CA ASP A 75 -12.63 -8.93 2.07
C ASP A 75 -11.39 -8.42 2.81
N ARG A 76 -10.39 -9.29 2.98
CA ARG A 76 -9.11 -8.92 3.59
C ARG A 76 -8.39 -7.83 2.80
N VAL A 77 -8.34 -7.94 1.47
CA VAL A 77 -7.75 -6.91 0.59
C VAL A 77 -8.48 -5.58 0.77
N ARG A 78 -9.81 -5.57 0.75
CA ARG A 78 -10.61 -4.35 0.95
C ARG A 78 -10.32 -3.68 2.30
N THR A 79 -10.20 -4.47 3.38
CA THR A 79 -9.87 -3.94 4.70
C THR A 79 -8.48 -3.30 4.73
N LEU A 80 -7.49 -3.95 4.11
CA LEU A 80 -6.13 -3.41 4.02
C LEU A 80 -6.10 -2.11 3.19
N MET A 81 -6.85 -2.06 2.10
CA MET A 81 -6.95 -0.87 1.25
C MET A 81 -7.66 0.29 1.97
N ALA A 82 -8.74 0.03 2.70
CA ALA A 82 -9.40 1.05 3.52
C ALA A 82 -8.44 1.64 4.56
N ALA A 83 -7.67 0.79 5.25
CA ALA A 83 -6.66 1.23 6.20
C ALA A 83 -5.55 2.07 5.55
N LEU A 84 -5.08 1.68 4.35
CA LEU A 84 -4.08 2.44 3.58
C LEU A 84 -4.60 3.81 3.13
N SER A 85 -5.88 3.92 2.80
CA SER A 85 -6.52 5.18 2.40
C SER A 85 -6.88 6.10 3.58
N GLY A 86 -6.64 5.67 4.83
CA GLY A 86 -7.04 6.41 6.03
C GLY A 86 -8.53 6.31 6.37
N GLU A 87 -9.25 5.39 5.71
CA GLU A 87 -10.63 5.04 6.03
C GLU A 87 -10.63 4.08 7.22
N THR A 88 -10.33 4.56 8.42
CA THR A 88 -10.56 3.76 9.63
C THR A 88 -12.06 3.55 9.81
N GLN A 89 -12.50 2.28 9.86
CA GLN A 89 -13.85 1.94 10.31
C GLN A 89 -14.03 2.52 11.72
N GLU A 90 -14.94 3.48 11.85
CA GLU A 90 -15.45 3.87 13.16
C GLU A 90 -15.91 2.59 13.87
N LYS A 91 -15.32 2.30 15.02
CA LYS A 91 -15.88 1.31 15.94
C LYS A 91 -17.29 1.76 16.23
N ASN A 92 -18.26 1.07 15.63
CA ASN A 92 -19.64 1.17 16.01
C ASN A 92 -19.77 0.43 17.36
N ASP A 93 -19.30 1.07 18.43
CA ASP A 93 -19.54 0.64 19.80
C ASP A 93 -21.03 0.84 20.05
N GLY A 94 -21.79 -0.21 19.70
CA GLY A 94 -23.20 -0.34 20.01
C GLY A 94 -23.41 -0.43 21.52
N SER A 95 -23.26 0.69 22.22
CA SER A 95 -23.84 0.86 23.55
C SER A 95 -25.31 1.19 23.37
N SER A 96 -26.10 0.13 23.22
CA SER A 96 -27.55 0.16 23.42
C SER A 96 -27.82 -0.20 24.88
N ASP A 97 -27.50 0.71 25.80
CA ASP A 97 -27.98 0.55 27.18
C ASP A 97 -29.47 0.90 27.20
N SER A 98 -30.25 -0.14 27.51
CA SER A 98 -31.69 -0.13 27.75
C SER A 98 -32.02 0.41 29.14
#